data_AF-A0A2J6PD94-F1
#
_entry.id   AF-A0A2J6PD94-F1
#
_cell.length_a   1.000
_cell.length_b   1.000
_cell.length_c   1.000
_cell.angle_alpha   90.00
_cell.angle_beta   90.00
_cell.angle_gamma   90.00
#
_symmetry.space_group_name_H-M   'P 1'
#
loop_
_entity.id
_entity.type
_entity.pdbx_description
1 polymer ?
#
loop_
_entity_poly.entity_id
_entity_poly.type
_entity_poly.pdbx_seq_one_letter_code
_entity_poly.pdbx_strand_id
1 'polypeptide(L)'
;MRALTSAANLPRLMENETQRQDHLISFIVGDEIIKGSLATACVWYKCFLRYKFISHWELFAQTLVGIDDKSTAPKPGDLVVIYKFAKTVAQLLKTESNLAVSQIVDELDNQRQLKPQLDGERAIPNQLVFAAIGWLTMFYEAVCKPSPARLEITRLSINSCGRPHPLTTRKMKSYSQGLDHVTRPFDDLLGKFGDLIPGPGRPSSAERSDSSDLPTEDIKVQSVCFNTLQNVIGINIEWVSSLALHLELDSGKKTLKLFQNPSFCLMMASGSKTCLLSRLINDHAANNCEDVHIPDVPADEFFQEMLLSYRLIFGLDDRSWRAFSRLKTTREEQQVFGETAIIWDPLLSTVCGQSASSEDAQSIYDDFEPGEPAKAYPYAEFPFFGRRLIALQEFVNQHQPQNVRALLNDRRDVAAWYTLWSNQVLVFFATFTIFLMILSLIFQIWQVLLAKQQLEQGSS
;
A
#
# COMPACT_ATOMS: atom_id res chain seq x y z
N MET A 1 6.79 -3.38 -20.80
CA MET A 1 5.65 -3.69 -21.68
C MET A 1 5.12 -5.15 -21.59
N ARG A 2 5.42 -5.93 -20.53
CA ARG A 2 4.98 -7.36 -20.39
C ARG A 2 4.06 -7.67 -19.20
N ALA A 3 3.56 -6.66 -18.47
CA ALA A 3 2.74 -6.87 -17.25
C ALA A 3 1.20 -6.88 -17.49
N LEU A 4 0.72 -6.79 -18.73
CA LEU A 4 -0.72 -6.78 -19.05
C LEU A 4 -1.33 -8.18 -19.25
N THR A 5 -0.60 -9.25 -18.93
CA THR A 5 -1.03 -10.64 -19.19
C THR A 5 -2.26 -11.09 -18.39
N SER A 6 -2.65 -10.40 -17.31
CA SER A 6 -3.91 -10.71 -16.61
C SER A 6 -5.17 -10.17 -17.31
N ALA A 7 -5.02 -9.22 -18.25
CA ALA A 7 -6.14 -8.69 -19.04
C ALA A 7 -6.66 -9.68 -20.10
N ALA A 8 -5.95 -10.79 -20.33
CA ALA A 8 -6.25 -11.77 -21.37
C ALA A 8 -7.61 -12.48 -21.22
N ASN A 9 -8.21 -12.47 -20.02
CA ASN A 9 -9.49 -13.14 -19.74
C ASN A 9 -10.71 -12.21 -19.68
N LEU A 10 -10.52 -10.90 -19.88
CA LEU A 10 -11.64 -9.96 -19.81
C LEU A 10 -12.26 -9.74 -21.21
N PRO A 11 -13.61 -9.73 -21.33
CA PRO A 11 -14.28 -9.52 -22.61
C PRO A 11 -13.81 -8.22 -23.29
N ARG A 12 -13.59 -8.28 -24.61
CA ARG A 12 -13.23 -7.11 -25.41
C ARG A 12 -14.39 -6.11 -25.37
N LEU A 13 -14.05 -4.85 -25.08
CA LEU A 13 -15.03 -3.77 -25.07
C LEU A 13 -15.43 -3.38 -26.49
N MET A 14 -16.70 -3.01 -26.64
CA MET A 14 -17.22 -2.32 -27.81
C MET A 14 -16.70 -0.88 -27.85
N GLU A 15 -16.77 -0.23 -29.01
CA GLU A 15 -16.29 1.15 -29.19
C GLU A 15 -17.02 2.14 -28.27
N ASN A 16 -18.35 2.02 -28.16
CA ASN A 16 -19.17 2.84 -27.27
C ASN A 16 -18.87 2.60 -25.77
N GLU A 17 -18.56 1.36 -25.37
CA GLU A 17 -18.14 1.02 -24.00
C GLU A 17 -16.78 1.62 -23.69
N THR A 18 -15.85 1.56 -24.64
CA THR A 18 -14.51 2.16 -24.54
C THR A 18 -14.62 3.67 -24.36
N GLN A 19 -15.45 4.33 -25.18
CA GLN A 19 -15.69 5.77 -25.06
C GLN A 19 -16.24 6.17 -23.68
N ARG A 20 -17.20 5.40 -23.13
CA ARG A 20 -17.75 5.68 -21.79
C ARG A 20 -16.75 5.42 -20.68
N GLN A 21 -15.95 4.37 -20.80
CA GLN A 21 -14.85 4.11 -19.90
C GLN A 21 -13.85 5.27 -19.90
N ASP A 22 -13.43 5.75 -21.07
CA ASP A 22 -12.50 6.87 -21.22
C ASP A 22 -13.06 8.16 -20.62
N HIS A 23 -14.35 8.44 -20.82
CA HIS A 23 -15.03 9.58 -20.21
C HIS A 23 -15.06 9.50 -18.68
N LEU A 24 -15.21 8.30 -18.10
CA LEU A 24 -15.15 8.13 -16.64
C LEU A 24 -13.73 8.38 -16.13
N ILE A 25 -12.72 7.81 -16.79
CA ILE A 25 -11.32 7.98 -16.37
C ILE A 25 -10.87 9.44 -16.48
N SER A 26 -11.18 10.11 -17.59
CA SER A 26 -10.90 11.54 -17.75
C SER A 26 -11.61 12.38 -16.69
N PHE A 27 -12.84 12.03 -16.30
CA PHE A 27 -13.53 12.72 -15.21
C PHE A 27 -12.83 12.54 -13.85
N ILE A 28 -12.32 11.33 -13.58
CA ILE A 28 -11.65 10.98 -12.32
C ILE A 28 -10.28 11.64 -12.21
N VAL A 29 -9.46 11.58 -13.27
CA VAL A 29 -8.10 12.16 -13.29
C VAL A 29 -8.12 13.68 -13.48
N GLY A 30 -9.13 14.21 -14.17
CA GLY A 30 -9.20 15.63 -14.53
C GLY A 30 -8.60 15.91 -15.91
N ASP A 31 -8.32 17.19 -16.17
CA ASP A 31 -7.87 17.71 -17.47
C ASP A 31 -6.35 17.50 -17.73
N GLU A 32 -5.70 16.66 -16.94
CA GLU A 32 -4.27 16.40 -17.04
C GLU A 32 -3.88 15.68 -18.34
N ILE A 33 -2.67 15.95 -18.79
CA ILE A 33 -2.11 15.30 -19.98
C ILE A 33 -1.68 13.88 -19.62
N ILE A 34 -2.56 12.91 -19.90
CA ILE A 34 -2.30 11.49 -19.64
C ILE A 34 -1.13 10.97 -20.50
N LYS A 35 0.06 10.84 -19.90
CA LYS A 35 1.30 10.34 -20.53
C LYS A 35 2.09 9.46 -19.57
N GLY A 36 3.10 8.75 -20.08
CA GLY A 36 4.07 8.00 -19.28
C GLY A 36 3.45 7.03 -18.25
N SER A 37 3.91 7.12 -17.01
CA SER A 37 3.43 6.30 -15.88
C SER A 37 1.95 6.54 -15.57
N LEU A 38 1.44 7.77 -15.71
CA LEU A 38 0.02 8.08 -15.52
C LEU A 38 -0.87 7.38 -16.57
N ALA A 39 -0.43 7.30 -17.82
CA ALA A 39 -1.16 6.54 -18.85
C ALA A 39 -1.24 5.05 -18.51
N THR A 40 -0.15 4.49 -17.99
CA THR A 40 -0.11 3.09 -17.54
C THR A 40 -1.05 2.86 -16.35
N ALA A 41 -1.06 3.78 -15.39
CA ALA A 41 -1.97 3.74 -14.24
C ALA A 41 -3.45 3.80 -14.66
N CYS A 42 -3.80 4.70 -15.58
CA CYS A 42 -5.13 4.79 -16.16
C CYS A 42 -5.58 3.49 -16.84
N VAL A 43 -4.70 2.85 -17.62
CA VAL A 43 -5.01 1.55 -18.27
C VAL A 43 -5.25 0.44 -17.25
N TRP A 44 -4.43 0.39 -16.20
CA TRP A 44 -4.64 -0.56 -15.11
C TRP A 44 -5.98 -0.32 -14.42
N TYR A 45 -6.31 0.92 -14.08
CA TYR A 45 -7.54 1.24 -13.36
C TYR A 45 -8.80 0.96 -14.21
N LYS A 46 -8.72 1.17 -15.54
CA LYS A 46 -9.76 0.71 -16.49
C LYS A 46 -10.02 -0.79 -16.37
N CYS A 47 -8.95 -1.59 -16.32
CA CYS A 47 -9.05 -3.04 -16.17
C CYS A 47 -9.59 -3.44 -14.79
N PHE A 48 -9.13 -2.76 -13.73
CA PHE A 48 -9.61 -2.95 -12.37
C PHE A 48 -11.12 -2.69 -12.24
N LEU A 49 -11.62 -1.55 -12.73
CA LEU A 49 -13.04 -1.22 -12.68
C LEU A 49 -13.86 -2.25 -13.47
N ARG A 50 -13.42 -2.61 -14.69
CA ARG A 50 -14.10 -3.64 -15.49
C ARG A 50 -14.18 -4.98 -14.76
N TYR A 51 -13.10 -5.39 -14.10
CA TYR A 51 -13.10 -6.60 -13.28
C TYR A 51 -14.08 -6.50 -12.11
N LYS A 52 -14.12 -5.36 -11.40
CA LYS A 52 -15.09 -5.14 -10.32
C LYS A 52 -16.53 -5.14 -10.82
N PHE A 53 -16.81 -4.55 -11.98
CA PHE A 53 -18.14 -4.56 -12.60
C PHE A 53 -18.61 -5.97 -12.95
N ILE A 54 -17.73 -6.79 -13.52
CA ILE A 54 -18.04 -8.19 -13.84
C ILE A 54 -18.20 -9.01 -12.54
N SER A 55 -17.37 -8.77 -11.53
CA SER A 55 -17.42 -9.51 -10.27
C SER A 55 -18.68 -9.25 -9.44
N HIS A 56 -19.29 -8.06 -9.60
CA HIS A 56 -20.53 -7.65 -8.91
C HIS A 56 -21.73 -7.61 -9.86
N TRP A 57 -21.66 -8.35 -10.97
CA TRP A 57 -22.65 -8.31 -12.04
C TRP A 57 -24.08 -8.56 -11.55
N GLU A 58 -24.27 -9.47 -10.59
CA GLU A 58 -25.59 -9.78 -10.02
C GLU A 58 -26.28 -8.56 -9.39
N LEU A 59 -25.53 -7.66 -8.74
CA LEU A 59 -26.08 -6.42 -8.17
C LEU A 59 -26.51 -5.46 -9.28
N PHE A 60 -25.71 -5.34 -10.34
CA PHE A 60 -26.04 -4.50 -11.49
C PHE A 60 -27.28 -5.00 -12.23
N ALA A 61 -27.33 -6.30 -12.52
CA ALA A 61 -28.42 -6.93 -13.24
C ALA A 61 -29.78 -6.71 -12.54
N GLN A 62 -29.83 -6.81 -11.21
CA GLN A 62 -31.06 -6.61 -10.43
C GLN A 62 -31.46 -5.13 -10.27
N THR A 63 -30.52 -4.20 -10.46
CA THR A 63 -30.71 -2.79 -10.07
C THR A 63 -30.87 -1.84 -11.24
N LEU A 64 -30.06 -1.98 -12.31
CA LEU A 64 -29.96 -0.95 -13.34
C LEU A 64 -30.94 -1.16 -14.51
N VAL A 65 -31.58 -0.08 -14.95
CA VAL A 65 -32.41 -0.05 -16.16
C VAL A 65 -31.56 -0.33 -17.39
N GLY A 66 -32.07 -1.18 -18.29
CA GLY A 66 -31.38 -1.54 -19.53
C GLY A 66 -30.51 -2.80 -19.42
N ILE A 67 -30.43 -3.42 -18.24
CA ILE A 67 -29.81 -4.74 -18.04
C ILE A 67 -30.91 -5.76 -17.72
N ASP A 68 -30.77 -7.00 -18.19
CA ASP A 68 -31.71 -8.09 -17.92
C ASP A 68 -31.49 -8.68 -16.51
N ASP A 69 -32.55 -8.81 -15.71
CA ASP A 69 -32.51 -9.30 -14.32
C ASP A 69 -31.89 -10.71 -14.22
N LYS A 70 -32.10 -11.54 -15.23
CA LYS A 70 -31.62 -12.92 -15.26
C LYS A 70 -30.24 -13.06 -15.86
N SER A 71 -29.59 -11.95 -16.23
CA SER A 71 -28.27 -12.00 -16.83
C SER A 71 -27.23 -12.38 -15.79
N THR A 72 -26.51 -13.48 -16.02
CA THR A 72 -25.41 -13.92 -15.15
C THR A 72 -24.05 -13.34 -15.56
N ALA A 73 -23.97 -12.69 -16.71
CA ALA A 73 -22.77 -12.06 -17.25
C ALA A 73 -23.13 -10.86 -18.17
N PRO A 74 -22.20 -9.92 -18.40
CA PRO A 74 -22.43 -8.81 -19.33
C PRO A 74 -22.57 -9.26 -20.78
N LYS A 75 -23.58 -8.73 -21.47
CA LYS A 75 -23.70 -8.80 -22.93
C LYS A 75 -22.98 -7.59 -23.57
N PRO A 76 -22.57 -7.68 -24.85
CA PRO A 76 -21.96 -6.55 -25.54
C PRO A 76 -22.86 -5.30 -25.50
N GLY A 77 -22.33 -4.20 -24.97
CA GLY A 77 -23.05 -2.93 -24.83
C GLY A 77 -23.60 -2.68 -23.42
N ASP A 78 -23.76 -3.71 -22.59
CA ASP A 78 -24.32 -3.53 -21.24
C ASP A 78 -23.41 -2.66 -20.35
N LEU A 79 -22.08 -2.72 -20.57
CA LEU A 79 -21.14 -1.94 -19.77
C LEU A 79 -21.31 -0.43 -19.97
N VAL A 80 -21.92 0.02 -21.07
CA VAL A 80 -22.28 1.43 -21.28
C VAL A 80 -23.16 1.95 -20.14
N VAL A 81 -24.13 1.13 -19.70
CA VAL A 81 -25.05 1.47 -18.60
C VAL A 81 -24.28 1.57 -17.29
N ILE A 82 -23.38 0.63 -17.03
CA ILE A 82 -22.57 0.59 -15.81
C ILE A 82 -21.59 1.77 -15.74
N TYR A 83 -20.91 2.11 -16.83
CA TYR A 83 -20.03 3.28 -16.86
C TYR A 83 -20.80 4.58 -16.68
N LYS A 84 -22.04 4.67 -17.19
CA LYS A 84 -22.91 5.82 -16.93
C LYS A 84 -23.26 5.93 -15.44
N PHE A 85 -23.67 4.82 -14.81
CA PHE A 85 -23.93 4.74 -13.37
C PHE A 85 -22.69 5.16 -12.55
N ALA A 86 -21.53 4.55 -12.83
CA ALA A 86 -20.30 4.82 -12.11
C ALA A 86 -19.86 6.28 -12.26
N LYS A 87 -20.10 6.89 -13.43
CA LYS A 87 -19.87 8.32 -13.66
C LYS A 87 -20.80 9.19 -12.83
N THR A 88 -22.09 8.87 -12.74
CA THR A 88 -23.02 9.61 -11.87
C THR A 88 -22.60 9.53 -10.40
N VAL A 89 -22.21 8.35 -9.91
CA VAL A 89 -21.70 8.20 -8.54
C VAL A 89 -20.43 9.03 -8.35
N ALA A 90 -19.45 8.94 -9.26
CA ALA A 90 -18.23 9.73 -9.18
C ALA A 90 -18.49 11.25 -9.22
N GLN A 91 -19.49 11.69 -10.01
CA GLN A 91 -19.90 13.09 -10.05
C GLN A 91 -20.40 13.56 -8.69
N LEU A 92 -21.32 12.82 -8.08
CA LEU A 92 -21.86 13.16 -6.77
C LEU A 92 -20.80 13.17 -5.68
N LEU A 93 -19.90 12.18 -5.68
CA LEU A 93 -18.75 12.15 -4.75
C LEU A 93 -17.85 13.39 -4.89
N LYS A 94 -17.74 13.93 -6.11
CA LYS A 94 -16.92 15.12 -6.41
C LYS A 94 -17.67 16.43 -6.14
N THR A 95 -19.00 16.48 -6.25
CA THR A 95 -19.80 17.72 -6.18
C THR A 95 -20.53 17.94 -4.86
N GLU A 96 -21.06 16.90 -4.24
CA GLU A 96 -21.91 17.02 -3.05
C GLU A 96 -21.11 16.90 -1.76
N SER A 97 -21.43 17.74 -0.77
CA SER A 97 -20.87 17.68 0.58
C SER A 97 -21.74 16.86 1.52
N ASN A 98 -21.15 16.14 2.47
CA ASN A 98 -21.83 15.31 3.47
C ASN A 98 -22.80 14.28 2.86
N LEU A 99 -22.40 13.74 1.70
CA LEU A 99 -23.22 12.88 0.87
C LEU A 99 -23.55 11.57 1.60
N ALA A 100 -24.83 11.20 1.63
CA ALA A 100 -25.32 9.93 2.12
C ALA A 100 -25.48 8.90 0.99
N VAL A 101 -25.42 7.60 1.32
CA VAL A 101 -25.63 6.53 0.32
C VAL A 101 -27.04 6.61 -0.28
N SER A 102 -28.05 6.87 0.54
CA SER A 102 -29.44 6.98 0.07
C SER A 102 -29.64 8.17 -0.88
N GLN A 103 -28.93 9.28 -0.68
CA GLN A 103 -29.01 10.45 -1.57
C GLN A 103 -28.49 10.13 -2.97
N ILE A 104 -27.43 9.32 -3.08
CA ILE A 104 -26.95 8.84 -4.37
C ILE A 104 -27.98 7.93 -5.03
N VAL A 105 -28.61 7.03 -4.26
CA VAL A 105 -29.70 6.17 -4.75
C VAL A 105 -30.87 7.02 -5.26
N ASP A 106 -31.28 8.04 -4.52
CA ASP A 106 -32.37 8.93 -4.90
C ASP A 106 -32.05 9.69 -6.19
N GLU A 107 -30.82 10.18 -6.35
CA GLU A 107 -30.41 10.86 -7.57
C GLU A 107 -30.34 9.91 -8.78
N LEU A 108 -29.90 8.68 -8.59
CA LEU A 108 -29.93 7.66 -9.64
C LEU A 108 -31.36 7.29 -10.05
N ASP A 109 -32.30 7.26 -9.11
CA ASP A 109 -33.73 7.06 -9.35
C ASP A 109 -34.32 8.26 -10.13
N ASN A 110 -34.00 9.49 -9.73
CA ASN A 110 -34.39 10.72 -10.42
C ASN A 110 -33.90 10.74 -11.88
N GLN A 111 -32.67 10.26 -12.12
CA GLN A 111 -32.10 10.11 -13.46
C GLN A 111 -32.61 8.88 -14.24
N ARG A 112 -33.57 8.14 -13.67
CA ARG A 112 -34.17 6.91 -14.23
C ARG A 112 -33.14 5.85 -14.58
N GLN A 113 -32.08 5.73 -13.78
CA GLN A 113 -31.05 4.71 -13.94
C GLN A 113 -31.40 3.42 -13.17
N LEU A 114 -32.26 3.51 -12.15
CA LEU A 114 -32.66 2.39 -11.32
C LEU A 114 -33.99 1.77 -11.77
N LYS A 115 -34.09 0.45 -11.70
CA LYS A 115 -35.34 -0.28 -11.88
C LYS A 115 -36.30 0.05 -10.75
N PRO A 116 -37.62 0.06 -11.00
CA PRO A 116 -38.61 0.21 -9.94
C PRO A 116 -38.40 -0.84 -8.85
N GLN A 117 -38.12 -0.39 -7.64
CA GLN A 117 -37.95 -1.26 -6.48
C GLN A 117 -39.27 -1.40 -5.72
N LEU A 118 -39.59 -2.62 -5.31
CA LEU A 118 -40.79 -2.93 -4.52
C LEU A 118 -40.52 -2.89 -3.01
N ASP A 119 -39.26 -2.96 -2.60
CA ASP A 119 -38.84 -2.91 -1.21
C ASP A 119 -38.72 -1.45 -0.74
N GLY A 120 -39.35 -1.13 0.38
CA GLY A 120 -39.33 0.24 0.94
C GLY A 120 -37.94 0.72 1.36
N GLU A 121 -37.01 -0.20 1.61
CA GLU A 121 -35.64 0.11 2.05
C GLU A 121 -34.63 0.23 0.90
N ARG A 122 -35.01 -0.07 -0.35
CA ARG A 122 -34.15 -0.02 -1.54
C ARG A 122 -32.80 -0.72 -1.29
N ALA A 123 -32.84 -1.93 -0.75
CA ALA A 123 -31.69 -2.63 -0.19
C ALA A 123 -30.61 -2.90 -1.26
N ILE A 124 -31.01 -3.43 -2.42
CA ILE A 124 -30.07 -3.78 -3.50
C ILE A 124 -29.42 -2.52 -4.12
N PRO A 125 -30.17 -1.43 -4.44
CA PRO A 125 -29.56 -0.16 -4.82
C PRO A 125 -28.55 0.38 -3.81
N ASN A 126 -28.87 0.36 -2.51
CA ASN A 126 -27.96 0.82 -1.46
C ASN A 126 -26.67 -0.01 -1.42
N GLN A 127 -26.78 -1.34 -1.55
CA GLN A 127 -25.63 -2.24 -1.64
C GLN A 127 -24.77 -1.95 -2.88
N LEU A 128 -25.39 -1.74 -4.04
CA LEU A 128 -24.69 -1.45 -5.28
C LEU A 128 -23.94 -0.11 -5.21
N VAL A 129 -24.59 0.94 -4.70
CA VAL A 129 -23.97 2.26 -4.51
C VAL A 129 -22.81 2.17 -3.52
N PHE A 130 -23.00 1.49 -2.38
CA PHE A 130 -21.93 1.27 -1.41
C PHE A 130 -20.73 0.58 -2.09
N ALA A 131 -20.95 -0.50 -2.82
CA ALA A 131 -19.88 -1.19 -3.54
C ALA A 131 -19.17 -0.28 -4.56
N ALA A 132 -19.93 0.54 -5.31
CA ALA A 132 -19.39 1.50 -6.27
C ALA A 132 -18.49 2.56 -5.61
N ILE A 133 -18.90 3.11 -4.47
CA ILE A 133 -18.06 4.04 -3.70
C ILE A 133 -16.77 3.34 -3.26
N GLY A 134 -16.84 2.10 -2.78
CA GLY A 134 -15.65 1.31 -2.43
C GLY A 134 -14.65 1.18 -3.58
N TRP A 135 -15.11 0.88 -4.80
CA TRP A 135 -14.21 0.75 -5.96
C TRP A 135 -13.65 2.09 -6.44
N LEU A 136 -14.44 3.15 -6.37
CA LEU A 136 -14.05 4.49 -6.82
C LEU A 136 -13.09 5.19 -5.85
N THR A 137 -13.16 4.85 -4.56
CA THR A 137 -12.39 5.49 -3.50
C THR A 137 -11.24 4.63 -2.95
N MET A 138 -11.33 3.31 -3.08
CA MET A 138 -10.43 2.33 -2.47
C MET A 138 -10.28 2.47 -0.93
N PHE A 139 -11.23 3.12 -0.24
CA PHE A 139 -11.26 3.14 1.23
C PHE A 139 -11.52 1.76 1.82
N TYR A 140 -12.26 0.92 1.11
CA TYR A 140 -12.52 -0.47 1.47
C TYR A 140 -12.82 -1.29 0.22
N GLU A 141 -12.82 -2.61 0.39
CA GLU A 141 -13.23 -3.55 -0.65
C GLU A 141 -14.60 -4.13 -0.30
N ALA A 142 -15.63 -3.83 -1.08
CA ALA A 142 -16.96 -4.40 -0.89
C ALA A 142 -16.99 -5.91 -1.23
N VAL A 143 -17.87 -6.64 -0.55
CA VAL A 143 -18.12 -8.06 -0.82
C VAL A 143 -18.93 -8.22 -2.11
N CYS A 144 -18.53 -9.15 -2.99
CA CYS A 144 -19.20 -9.36 -4.29
C CYS A 144 -20.67 -9.78 -4.17
N LYS A 145 -21.01 -10.56 -3.15
CA LYS A 145 -22.34 -11.07 -2.87
C LYS A 145 -22.69 -10.77 -1.40
N PRO A 146 -23.08 -9.53 -1.07
CA PRO A 146 -23.40 -9.17 0.30
C PRO A 146 -24.65 -9.91 0.76
N SER A 147 -24.73 -10.17 2.06
CA SER A 147 -25.96 -10.71 2.67
C SER A 147 -27.15 -9.77 2.41
N PRO A 148 -28.40 -10.29 2.27
CA PRO A 148 -29.57 -9.44 2.01
C PRO A 148 -29.73 -8.32 3.05
N ALA A 149 -29.98 -7.09 2.57
CA ALA A 149 -30.12 -5.88 3.39
C ALA A 149 -28.93 -5.61 4.35
N ARG A 150 -27.71 -5.99 3.93
CA ARG A 150 -26.48 -5.71 4.66
C ARG A 150 -25.46 -5.02 3.77
N LEU A 151 -24.74 -4.06 4.33
CA LEU A 151 -23.54 -3.47 3.73
C LEU A 151 -22.32 -4.20 4.28
N GLU A 152 -21.52 -4.80 3.40
CA GLU A 152 -20.43 -5.68 3.82
C GLU A 152 -19.11 -5.31 3.15
N ILE A 153 -18.05 -5.34 3.94
CA ILE A 153 -16.67 -5.13 3.49
C ILE A 153 -15.88 -6.43 3.66
N THR A 154 -15.00 -6.68 2.71
CA THR A 154 -14.13 -7.84 2.70
C THR A 154 -13.23 -7.80 3.94
N ARG A 155 -13.17 -8.94 4.63
CA ARG A 155 -12.26 -9.13 5.76
C ARG A 155 -10.82 -9.19 5.24
N LEU A 156 -10.14 -8.05 5.26
CA LEU A 156 -8.69 -7.99 5.13
C LEU A 156 -8.07 -8.59 6.40
N SER A 157 -6.93 -9.27 6.25
CA SER A 157 -6.32 -10.18 7.23
C SER A 157 -6.58 -9.85 8.70
N ILE A 158 -7.20 -10.86 9.33
CA ILE A 158 -7.54 -11.08 10.73
C ILE A 158 -6.77 -10.19 11.70
N ASN A 159 -7.52 -9.34 12.40
CA ASN A 159 -7.26 -8.72 13.69
C ASN A 159 -5.77 -8.48 14.03
N SER A 160 -5.41 -7.21 14.13
CA SER A 160 -4.27 -6.75 14.93
C SER A 160 -4.53 -7.19 16.39
N CYS A 161 -4.16 -8.42 16.74
CA CYS A 161 -4.26 -8.93 18.10
C CYS A 161 -3.08 -8.39 18.89
N GLY A 162 -3.33 -7.40 19.73
CA GLY A 162 -2.30 -6.80 20.58
C GLY A 162 -2.84 -5.69 21.46
N ARG A 163 -2.07 -5.34 22.50
CA ARG A 163 -2.30 -4.13 23.30
C ARG A 163 -2.32 -2.91 22.37
N PRO A 164 -3.11 -1.86 22.67
CA PRO A 164 -3.11 -0.64 21.87
C PRO A 164 -1.68 -0.10 21.75
N HIS A 165 -1.16 -0.04 20.53
CA HIS A 165 0.14 0.51 20.19
C HIS A 165 -0.04 1.66 19.19
N PRO A 166 0.84 2.69 19.17
CA PRO A 166 0.86 3.72 18.12
C PRO A 166 1.02 3.19 16.68
N LEU A 167 1.29 1.89 16.51
CA LEU A 167 1.44 1.18 15.23
C LEU A 167 0.13 0.54 14.73
N THR A 168 -0.84 0.35 15.63
CA THR A 168 -2.15 -0.24 15.35
C THR A 168 -3.21 0.85 15.44
N THR A 169 -3.34 1.63 14.37
CA THR A 169 -4.11 2.89 14.43
C THR A 169 -5.58 2.74 14.06
N ARG A 170 -6.02 1.66 13.41
CA ARG A 170 -7.39 1.58 12.87
C ARG A 170 -8.03 0.23 13.15
N LYS A 171 -8.70 0.12 14.31
CA LYS A 171 -9.51 -1.06 14.63
C LYS A 171 -10.75 -1.06 13.75
N MET A 172 -10.84 -2.01 12.83
CA MET A 172 -12.12 -2.36 12.23
C MET A 172 -13.07 -2.82 13.35
N LYS A 173 -14.21 -2.15 13.49
CA LYS A 173 -15.22 -2.41 14.51
C LYS A 173 -16.19 -3.51 14.05
N SER A 174 -16.49 -3.53 12.75
CA SER A 174 -17.37 -4.51 12.12
C SER A 174 -17.07 -4.62 10.63
N TYR A 175 -17.47 -5.73 10.03
CA TYR A 175 -17.38 -6.01 8.60
C TYR A 175 -18.74 -6.06 7.90
N SER A 176 -19.83 -5.92 8.66
CA SER A 176 -21.20 -6.01 8.20
C SER A 176 -22.06 -5.01 8.98
N GLN A 177 -22.83 -4.20 8.28
CA GLN A 177 -23.74 -3.21 8.85
C GLN A 177 -25.14 -3.34 8.25
N GLY A 178 -26.17 -3.02 9.01
CA GLY A 178 -27.54 -2.88 8.50
C GLY A 178 -27.69 -1.63 7.64
N LEU A 179 -28.91 -1.40 7.14
CA LEU A 179 -29.24 -0.22 6.33
C LEU A 179 -29.60 1.01 7.17
N ASP A 180 -29.59 0.92 8.51
CA ASP A 180 -30.03 1.99 9.42
C ASP A 180 -29.26 3.32 9.26
N HIS A 181 -28.06 3.26 8.66
CA HIS A 181 -27.16 4.40 8.52
C HIS A 181 -27.00 4.90 7.08
N VAL A 182 -27.75 4.36 6.11
CA VAL A 182 -27.63 4.77 4.69
C VAL A 182 -28.07 6.21 4.42
N THR A 183 -28.89 6.77 5.31
CA THR A 183 -29.38 8.16 5.25
C THR A 183 -28.46 9.17 5.93
N ARG A 184 -27.44 8.68 6.65
CA ARG A 184 -26.46 9.53 7.30
C ARG A 184 -25.32 9.86 6.34
N PRO A 185 -24.59 10.96 6.58
CA PRO A 185 -23.35 11.26 5.86
C PRO A 185 -22.43 10.04 5.82
N PHE A 186 -21.78 9.85 4.66
CA PHE A 186 -21.01 8.64 4.37
C PHE A 186 -19.87 8.39 5.36
N ASP A 187 -19.29 9.43 5.93
CA ASP A 187 -18.26 9.34 6.95
C ASP A 187 -18.78 8.76 8.28
N ASP A 188 -19.99 9.10 8.74
CA ASP A 188 -20.60 8.46 9.93
C ASP A 188 -20.92 6.98 9.65
N LEU A 189 -21.40 6.66 8.44
CA LEU A 189 -21.61 5.28 8.02
C LEU A 189 -20.30 4.49 8.06
N LEU A 190 -19.22 5.01 7.46
CA LEU A 190 -17.91 4.35 7.48
C LEU A 190 -17.34 4.23 8.90
N GLY A 191 -17.61 5.21 9.78
CA GLY A 191 -17.24 5.17 11.20
C GLY A 191 -17.78 3.97 11.97
N LYS A 192 -18.83 3.29 11.47
CA LYS A 192 -19.37 2.03 12.00
C LYS A 192 -18.53 0.81 11.62
N PHE A 193 -17.84 0.86 10.48
CA PHE A 193 -16.89 -0.18 10.08
C PHE A 193 -15.52 0.02 10.72
N GLY A 194 -15.12 1.26 10.98
CA GLY A 194 -13.86 1.63 11.60
C GLY A 194 -13.40 3.01 11.14
N ASP A 195 -12.14 3.32 11.36
CA ASP A 195 -11.52 4.51 10.78
C ASP A 195 -11.03 4.19 9.36
N LEU A 196 -11.87 4.39 8.33
CA LEU A 196 -11.57 3.99 6.94
C LEU A 196 -11.22 5.17 6.02
N ILE A 197 -11.56 6.40 6.43
CA ILE A 197 -11.25 7.61 5.66
C ILE A 197 -9.87 8.09 6.12
N PRO A 198 -8.93 8.36 5.20
CA PRO A 198 -7.65 8.92 5.57
C PRO A 198 -7.82 10.33 6.13
N GLY A 199 -7.01 10.69 7.12
CA GLY A 199 -6.96 12.02 7.69
C GLY A 199 -5.61 12.26 8.36
N PRO A 200 -5.17 13.52 8.48
CA PRO A 200 -3.91 13.83 9.14
C PRO A 200 -3.95 13.33 10.58
N GLY A 201 -2.83 12.77 11.04
CA GLY A 201 -2.74 12.18 12.38
C GLY A 201 -3.01 13.23 13.45
N ARG A 202 -4.18 13.17 14.11
CA ARG A 202 -4.49 14.10 15.21
C ARG A 202 -3.54 13.85 16.38
N PRO A 203 -2.87 14.88 16.92
CA PRO A 203 -2.21 14.71 18.18
C PRO A 203 -3.21 14.28 19.24
N SER A 204 -2.89 13.18 19.93
CA SER A 204 -3.69 12.69 21.05
C SER A 204 -3.88 13.81 22.08
N SER A 205 -4.99 13.84 22.81
CA SER A 205 -5.18 14.78 23.91
C SER A 205 -4.04 14.72 24.95
N ALA A 206 -3.35 13.58 25.06
CA ALA A 206 -2.13 13.44 25.87
C ALA A 206 -0.91 14.19 25.29
N GLU A 207 -0.82 14.31 23.95
CA GLU A 207 0.25 15.05 23.26
C GLU A 207 0.02 16.57 23.33
N ARG A 208 -1.24 17.01 23.47
CA ARG A 208 -1.56 18.44 23.66
C ARG A 208 -1.12 18.99 25.02
N SER A 209 -0.93 18.11 26.03
CA SER A 209 -0.42 18.48 27.36
C SER A 209 1.11 18.55 27.45
N ASP A 210 1.84 17.83 26.59
CA ASP A 210 3.30 17.84 26.52
C ASP A 210 3.77 18.73 25.34
N SER A 211 3.46 20.02 25.40
CA SER A 211 3.76 21.00 24.35
C SER A 211 5.24 21.46 24.32
N SER A 212 6.20 20.54 24.47
CA SER A 212 7.63 20.87 24.32
C SER A 212 8.39 20.04 23.28
N ASP A 213 7.91 18.87 22.86
CA ASP A 213 8.65 18.02 21.92
C ASP A 213 7.72 17.42 20.85
N LEU A 214 7.33 18.23 19.86
CA LEU A 214 7.05 17.66 18.54
C LEU A 214 8.30 16.85 18.16
N PRO A 215 8.18 15.57 17.72
CA PRO A 215 9.35 14.80 17.35
C PRO A 215 10.04 15.56 16.20
N THR A 216 11.16 16.21 16.54
CA THR A 216 12.12 16.79 15.59
C THR A 216 12.94 15.65 14.97
N GLU A 217 12.35 14.46 14.92
CA GLU A 217 13.03 13.23 14.60
C GLU A 217 12.90 12.98 13.11
N ASP A 218 14.05 12.86 12.46
CA ASP A 218 14.08 12.53 11.05
C ASP A 218 13.75 11.04 10.85
N ILE A 219 12.97 10.77 9.81
CA ILE A 219 12.70 9.43 9.30
C ILE A 219 13.95 8.96 8.55
N LYS A 220 14.66 7.98 9.12
CA LYS A 220 15.91 7.45 8.57
C LYS A 220 15.62 6.30 7.62
N VAL A 221 16.00 6.45 6.35
CA VAL A 221 15.79 5.43 5.31
C VAL A 221 16.33 4.06 5.73
N GLN A 222 17.52 4.02 6.33
CA GLN A 222 18.16 2.77 6.78
C GLN A 222 17.36 1.99 7.84
N SER A 223 16.47 2.66 8.58
CA SER A 223 15.62 2.03 9.59
C SER A 223 14.31 1.52 9.01
N VAL A 224 13.81 2.13 7.93
CA VAL A 224 12.50 1.79 7.34
C VAL A 224 12.59 1.05 6.00
N CYS A 225 13.78 0.91 5.42
CA CYS A 225 13.94 0.21 4.15
C CYS A 225 13.60 -1.29 4.25
N PHE A 226 13.04 -1.84 3.18
CA PHE A 226 12.53 -3.21 3.08
C PHE A 226 13.58 -4.25 3.43
N ASN A 227 14.85 -4.02 3.06
CA ASN A 227 15.95 -4.90 3.46
C ASN A 227 16.10 -4.95 4.98
N THR A 228 16.04 -3.83 5.69
CA THR A 228 16.09 -3.80 7.15
C THR A 228 14.85 -4.47 7.74
N LEU A 229 13.66 -4.09 7.27
CA LEU A 229 12.40 -4.65 7.75
C LEU A 229 12.39 -6.19 7.62
N GLN A 230 12.69 -6.71 6.43
CA GLN A 230 12.60 -8.14 6.14
C GLN A 230 13.82 -8.93 6.63
N ASN A 231 15.04 -8.49 6.32
CA ASN A 231 16.24 -9.31 6.56
C ASN A 231 16.89 -9.08 7.91
N VAL A 232 16.61 -7.95 8.59
CA VAL A 232 17.17 -7.65 9.91
C VAL A 232 16.14 -7.96 11.00
N ILE A 233 14.91 -7.47 10.85
CA ILE A 233 13.86 -7.57 11.90
C ILE A 233 12.91 -8.77 11.69
N GLY A 234 12.79 -9.25 10.45
CA GLY A 234 11.90 -10.35 10.08
C GLY A 234 10.45 -9.92 9.91
N ILE A 235 10.21 -8.69 9.46
CA ILE A 235 8.87 -8.17 9.13
C ILE A 235 8.47 -8.68 7.74
N ASN A 236 7.24 -9.21 7.66
CA ASN A 236 6.60 -9.62 6.42
C ASN A 236 5.77 -8.47 5.84
N ILE A 237 5.69 -8.40 4.52
CA ILE A 237 4.82 -7.44 3.83
C ILE A 237 3.50 -8.14 3.47
N GLU A 238 2.40 -7.56 3.94
CA GLU A 238 1.06 -7.93 3.51
C GLU A 238 0.51 -6.87 2.54
N TRP A 239 0.14 -7.30 1.34
CA TRP A 239 -0.46 -6.43 0.33
C TRP A 239 -1.96 -6.30 0.58
N VAL A 240 -2.44 -5.07 0.79
CA VAL A 240 -3.83 -4.78 1.17
C VAL A 240 -4.54 -3.91 0.12
N SER A 241 -5.86 -4.06 0.00
CA SER A 241 -6.69 -3.35 -0.97
C SER A 241 -7.35 -2.06 -0.44
N SER A 242 -7.18 -1.75 0.85
CA SER A 242 -7.72 -0.54 1.50
C SER A 242 -6.62 0.47 1.79
N LEU A 243 -6.87 1.73 1.42
CA LEU A 243 -5.95 2.85 1.68
C LEU A 243 -5.68 3.07 3.18
N ALA A 244 -6.69 2.87 4.02
CA ALA A 244 -6.61 3.12 5.47
C ALA A 244 -5.54 2.27 6.16
N LEU A 245 -5.26 1.08 5.63
CA LEU A 245 -4.36 0.08 6.22
C LEU A 245 -2.88 0.29 5.84
N HIS A 246 -2.56 1.25 4.97
CA HIS A 246 -1.19 1.49 4.52
C HIS A 246 -0.25 1.85 5.69
N LEU A 247 0.86 1.14 5.84
CA LEU A 247 1.81 1.25 6.96
C LEU A 247 1.23 0.89 8.34
N GLU A 248 0.14 0.14 8.42
CA GLU A 248 -0.27 -0.47 9.69
C GLU A 248 0.65 -1.67 9.99
N LEU A 249 1.22 -1.70 11.20
CA LEU A 249 2.10 -2.78 11.64
C LEU A 249 1.40 -3.63 12.71
N ASP A 250 1.20 -4.91 12.39
CA ASP A 250 0.90 -5.95 13.37
C ASP A 250 2.22 -6.39 14.01
N SER A 251 2.56 -5.79 15.16
CA SER A 251 3.80 -6.11 15.88
C SER A 251 3.85 -7.55 16.39
N GLY A 252 2.69 -8.15 16.69
CA GLY A 252 2.58 -9.53 17.14
C GLY A 252 2.91 -10.54 16.03
N LYS A 253 2.41 -10.30 14.82
CA LYS A 253 2.71 -11.12 13.64
C LYS A 253 3.97 -10.69 12.88
N LYS A 254 4.56 -9.55 13.26
CA LYS A 254 5.60 -8.84 12.49
C LYS A 254 5.18 -8.66 11.02
N THR A 255 4.00 -8.09 10.81
CA THR A 255 3.46 -7.87 9.47
C THR A 255 3.19 -6.39 9.24
N LEU A 256 3.85 -5.81 8.24
CA LEU A 256 3.58 -4.46 7.77
C LEU A 256 2.64 -4.52 6.55
N LYS A 257 1.52 -3.82 6.63
CA LYS A 257 0.54 -3.75 5.54
C LYS A 257 0.90 -2.64 4.56
N LEU A 258 0.98 -2.96 3.27
CA LEU A 258 1.24 -2.00 2.18
C LEU A 258 0.13 -2.05 1.14
N PHE A 259 -0.24 -0.88 0.61
CA PHE A 259 -1.42 -0.72 -0.23
C PHE A 259 -1.12 -1.13 -1.67
N GLN A 260 -1.77 -2.17 -2.17
CA GLN A 260 -1.33 -2.87 -3.36
C GLN A 260 -1.54 -2.13 -4.70
N ASN A 261 -2.13 -0.94 -4.70
CA ASN A 261 -2.54 -0.23 -5.92
C ASN A 261 -1.90 1.17 -6.07
N PRO A 262 -0.56 1.33 -6.12
CA PRO A 262 0.08 2.63 -6.28
C PRO A 262 -0.30 3.37 -7.58
N SER A 263 -0.77 2.68 -8.62
CA SER A 263 -1.33 3.33 -9.82
C SER A 263 -2.53 4.22 -9.49
N PHE A 264 -3.40 3.78 -8.57
CA PHE A 264 -4.51 4.60 -8.11
C PHE A 264 -4.02 5.86 -7.38
N CYS A 265 -2.99 5.72 -6.54
CA CYS A 265 -2.38 6.85 -5.84
C CYS A 265 -1.80 7.87 -6.82
N LEU A 266 -1.09 7.41 -7.86
CA LEU A 266 -0.59 8.29 -8.91
C LEU A 266 -1.72 9.05 -9.61
N MET A 267 -2.81 8.38 -9.97
CA MET A 267 -3.96 9.04 -10.59
C MET A 267 -4.60 10.11 -9.69
N MET A 268 -4.66 9.86 -8.38
CA MET A 268 -5.24 10.82 -7.43
C MET A 268 -4.27 11.97 -7.10
N ALA A 269 -2.97 11.72 -7.07
CA ALA A 269 -1.92 12.70 -6.84
C ALA A 269 -1.71 13.64 -8.04
N SER A 270 -1.88 13.13 -9.27
CA SER A 270 -1.76 13.95 -10.49
C SER A 270 -2.98 14.85 -10.74
N GLY A 271 -4.12 14.60 -10.11
CA GLY A 271 -5.33 15.41 -10.34
C GLY A 271 -5.16 16.86 -9.91
N SER A 272 -5.88 17.79 -10.56
CA SER A 272 -5.95 19.18 -10.08
C SER A 272 -6.41 19.23 -8.62
N LYS A 273 -6.19 20.36 -7.92
CA LYS A 273 -6.47 20.61 -6.47
C LYS A 273 -7.80 20.06 -5.90
N THR A 274 -8.74 19.64 -6.75
CA THR A 274 -9.96 18.91 -6.39
C THR A 274 -10.00 17.52 -7.05
N CYS A 275 -9.19 16.59 -6.54
CA CYS A 275 -9.30 15.17 -6.91
C CYS A 275 -10.66 14.61 -6.47
N LEU A 276 -11.04 13.43 -6.98
CA LEU A 276 -12.33 12.79 -6.67
C LEU A 276 -12.61 12.70 -5.15
N LEU A 277 -11.57 12.52 -4.34
CA LEU A 277 -11.68 12.28 -2.90
C LEU A 277 -11.52 13.53 -2.03
N SER A 278 -11.14 14.67 -2.60
CA SER A 278 -10.88 15.90 -1.84
C SER A 278 -12.09 16.30 -1.00
N ARG A 279 -13.32 16.17 -1.54
CA ARG A 279 -14.53 16.52 -0.79
C ARG A 279 -14.82 15.55 0.34
N LEU A 280 -14.79 14.24 0.08
CA LEU A 280 -15.01 13.21 1.10
C LEU A 280 -14.05 13.31 2.28
N ILE A 281 -12.77 13.57 2.01
CA ILE A 281 -11.73 13.70 3.05
C ILE A 281 -11.95 14.99 3.86
N ASN A 282 -12.28 16.10 3.19
CA ASN A 282 -12.57 17.37 3.85
C ASN A 282 -13.85 17.34 4.68
N ASP A 283 -14.93 16.73 4.19
CA ASP A 283 -16.17 16.56 4.93
C ASP A 283 -15.93 15.75 6.22
N HIS A 284 -15.17 14.65 6.11
CA HIS A 284 -14.78 13.86 7.26
C HIS A 284 -13.91 14.66 8.25
N ALA A 285 -12.96 15.45 7.76
CA ALA A 285 -12.13 16.30 8.61
C ALA A 285 -12.98 17.35 9.35
N ALA A 286 -13.89 18.01 8.65
CA ALA A 286 -14.81 19.01 9.18
C ALA A 286 -15.72 18.42 10.27
N ASN A 287 -16.35 17.27 10.01
CA ASN A 287 -17.29 16.64 10.95
C ASN A 287 -16.62 16.15 12.23
N ASN A 288 -15.32 15.86 12.17
CA ASN A 288 -14.58 15.43 13.35
C ASN A 288 -13.87 16.61 14.05
N CYS A 289 -13.70 17.78 13.45
CA CYS A 289 -12.92 18.89 14.01
C CYS A 289 -13.78 19.73 14.96
N GLU A 290 -13.36 19.87 16.23
CA GLU A 290 -14.02 20.74 17.20
C GLU A 290 -13.60 22.22 17.04
N ASP A 291 -12.48 22.48 16.35
CA ASP A 291 -11.94 23.83 16.14
C ASP A 291 -12.63 24.57 14.96
N VAL A 292 -12.86 25.87 15.13
CA VAL A 292 -13.56 26.77 14.18
C VAL A 292 -12.80 26.97 12.85
N HIS A 293 -11.51 26.68 12.83
CA HIS A 293 -10.69 26.69 11.62
C HIS A 293 -10.59 25.27 11.07
N ILE A 294 -11.50 24.92 10.16
CA ILE A 294 -11.46 23.65 9.42
C ILE A 294 -10.22 23.69 8.51
N PRO A 295 -9.17 22.88 8.77
CA PRO A 295 -8.06 22.81 7.85
C PRO A 295 -8.54 22.14 6.56
N ASP A 296 -8.30 22.79 5.42
CA ASP A 296 -8.40 22.13 4.12
C ASP A 296 -7.36 21.00 4.11
N VAL A 297 -7.82 19.76 4.01
CA VAL A 297 -6.96 18.57 3.99
C VAL A 297 -6.60 18.29 2.52
N PRO A 298 -5.36 18.56 2.10
CA PRO A 298 -4.92 18.32 0.74
C PRO A 298 -4.89 16.81 0.46
N ALA A 299 -5.89 16.32 -0.25
CA ALA A 299 -6.02 14.91 -0.58
C ALA A 299 -4.90 14.42 -1.50
N ASP A 300 -4.36 15.29 -2.35
CA ASP A 300 -3.21 15.04 -3.21
C ASP A 300 -1.95 14.74 -2.38
N GLU A 301 -1.67 15.53 -1.34
CA GLU A 301 -0.53 15.28 -0.43
C GLU A 301 -0.61 13.89 0.22
N PHE A 302 -1.81 13.42 0.60
CA PHE A 302 -1.99 12.06 1.13
C PHE A 302 -1.52 10.98 0.13
N PHE A 303 -1.84 11.15 -1.15
CA PHE A 303 -1.44 10.19 -2.19
C PHE A 303 0.02 10.32 -2.59
N GLN A 304 0.56 11.54 -2.57
CA GLN A 304 1.98 11.79 -2.76
C GLN A 304 2.80 11.12 -1.65
N GLU A 305 2.44 11.31 -0.38
CA GLU A 305 3.11 10.63 0.72
C GLU A 305 3.03 9.11 0.62
N MET A 306 1.91 8.56 0.12
CA MET A 306 1.79 7.13 -0.11
C MET A 306 2.79 6.64 -1.17
N LEU A 307 3.05 7.42 -2.22
CA LEU A 307 4.11 7.11 -3.19
C LEU A 307 5.51 7.29 -2.58
N LEU A 308 5.71 8.34 -1.79
CA LEU A 308 6.98 8.58 -1.09
C LEU A 308 7.31 7.49 -0.07
N SER A 309 6.31 6.88 0.58
CA SER A 309 6.56 5.75 1.47
C SER A 309 7.13 4.54 0.70
N TYR A 310 6.70 4.29 -0.54
CA TYR A 310 7.31 3.28 -1.41
C TYR A 310 8.76 3.64 -1.76
N ARG A 311 9.04 4.92 -2.02
CA ARG A 311 10.40 5.44 -2.23
C ARG A 311 11.29 5.13 -1.02
N LEU A 312 10.85 5.48 0.19
CA LEU A 312 11.56 5.25 1.45
C LEU A 312 11.80 3.75 1.73
N ILE A 313 10.77 2.93 1.54
CA ILE A 313 10.83 1.50 1.87
C ILE A 313 11.63 0.73 0.81
N PHE A 314 11.50 1.03 -0.47
CA PHE A 314 12.10 0.22 -1.53
C PHE A 314 13.12 0.97 -2.39
N GLY A 315 12.77 2.16 -2.88
CA GLY A 315 13.50 2.85 -3.93
C GLY A 315 14.85 3.42 -3.53
N LEU A 316 15.04 3.78 -2.25
CA LEU A 316 16.26 4.44 -1.76
C LEU A 316 17.37 3.50 -1.27
N ASP A 317 17.10 2.20 -1.18
CA ASP A 317 18.09 1.20 -0.77
C ASP A 317 18.28 0.12 -1.84
N ASP A 318 19.53 -0.10 -2.24
CA ASP A 318 19.87 -0.99 -3.36
C ASP A 318 19.50 -2.45 -3.11
N ARG A 319 19.58 -2.90 -1.85
CA ARG A 319 19.21 -4.26 -1.45
C ARG A 319 17.70 -4.43 -1.45
N SER A 320 16.97 -3.40 -1.08
CA SER A 320 15.52 -3.39 -0.95
C SER A 320 14.82 -3.61 -2.30
N TRP A 321 15.09 -2.79 -3.32
CA TRP A 321 14.45 -2.96 -4.63
C TRP A 321 14.92 -4.21 -5.38
N ARG A 322 16.17 -4.65 -5.17
CA ARG A 322 16.66 -5.93 -5.70
C ARG A 322 15.98 -7.12 -5.03
N ALA A 323 15.75 -7.06 -3.72
CA ALA A 323 15.04 -8.11 -2.99
C ALA A 323 13.59 -8.21 -3.45
N PHE A 324 12.90 -7.08 -3.60
CA PHE A 324 11.53 -7.06 -4.15
C PHE A 324 11.47 -7.63 -5.57
N SER A 325 12.41 -7.24 -6.45
CA SER A 325 12.46 -7.74 -7.83
C SER A 325 12.56 -9.28 -7.87
N ARG A 326 13.36 -9.88 -6.98
CA ARG A 326 13.46 -11.35 -6.87
C ARG A 326 12.16 -11.97 -6.35
N LEU A 327 11.56 -11.37 -5.32
CA LEU A 327 10.30 -11.84 -4.74
C LEU A 327 9.16 -11.84 -5.77
N LYS A 328 9.13 -10.81 -6.63
CA LYS A 328 8.17 -10.70 -7.72
C LYS A 328 8.32 -11.85 -8.71
N THR A 329 9.54 -12.14 -9.18
CA THR A 329 9.79 -13.24 -10.13
C THR A 329 9.30 -14.58 -9.59
N THR A 330 9.60 -14.91 -8.32
CA THR A 330 9.13 -16.15 -7.70
C THR A 330 7.61 -16.22 -7.60
N ARG A 331 6.93 -15.10 -7.34
CA ARG A 331 5.47 -15.06 -7.25
C ARG A 331 4.79 -15.14 -8.62
N GLU A 332 5.34 -14.47 -9.62
CA GLU A 332 4.89 -14.57 -11.01
C GLU A 332 5.02 -16.02 -11.52
N GLU A 333 6.11 -16.71 -11.21
CA GLU A 333 6.30 -18.13 -11.52
C GLU A 333 5.26 -19.03 -10.84
N GLN A 334 4.89 -18.74 -9.59
CA GLN A 334 3.86 -19.50 -8.85
C GLN A 334 2.43 -19.24 -9.35
N GLN A 335 2.12 -18.03 -9.82
CA GLN A 335 0.79 -17.67 -10.33
C GLN A 335 0.44 -18.35 -11.66
N VAL A 336 1.42 -18.77 -12.45
CA VAL A 336 1.18 -19.51 -13.70
C VAL A 336 0.50 -20.87 -13.44
N PHE A 337 0.53 -21.38 -12.20
CA PHE A 337 0.06 -22.72 -11.83
C PHE A 337 -1.27 -22.76 -11.04
N GLY A 338 -1.95 -21.64 -10.77
CA GLY A 338 -3.16 -21.66 -9.92
C GLY A 338 -4.13 -20.49 -10.12
N GLU A 339 -5.42 -20.78 -9.92
CA GLU A 339 -6.61 -20.00 -10.26
C GLU A 339 -6.70 -18.60 -9.61
N THR A 340 -7.39 -17.70 -10.33
CA THR A 340 -7.68 -16.27 -10.12
C THR A 340 -6.54 -15.29 -10.43
N ALA A 341 -6.71 -14.60 -11.57
CA ALA A 341 -5.82 -13.54 -12.02
C ALA A 341 -6.01 -12.28 -11.16
N ILE A 342 -5.25 -12.19 -10.06
CA ILE A 342 -5.08 -10.92 -9.33
C ILE A 342 -4.52 -9.90 -10.33
N ILE A 343 -5.23 -8.79 -10.54
CA ILE A 343 -4.72 -7.70 -11.39
C ILE A 343 -3.63 -6.98 -10.60
N TRP A 344 -2.40 -7.49 -10.71
CA TRP A 344 -1.23 -6.88 -10.09
C TRP A 344 -1.02 -5.46 -10.64
N ASP A 345 -0.80 -4.51 -9.75
CA ASP A 345 -0.55 -3.13 -10.14
C ASP A 345 0.81 -3.03 -10.86
N PRO A 346 0.84 -2.49 -12.10
CA PRO A 346 2.08 -2.42 -12.87
C PRO A 346 3.13 -1.53 -12.22
N LEU A 347 2.70 -0.47 -11.52
CA LEU A 347 3.56 0.55 -10.94
C LEU A 347 4.37 0.01 -9.76
N LEU A 348 3.91 -1.06 -9.09
CA LEU A 348 4.70 -1.77 -8.07
C LEU A 348 6.07 -2.22 -8.60
N SER A 349 6.16 -2.61 -9.88
CA SER A 349 7.44 -3.02 -10.47
C SER A 349 8.42 -1.86 -10.53
N THR A 350 7.91 -0.64 -10.72
CA THR A 350 8.69 0.59 -10.78
C THR A 350 9.01 1.09 -9.37
N VAL A 351 8.00 1.36 -8.54
CA VAL A 351 8.19 2.01 -7.23
C VAL A 351 8.82 1.08 -6.19
N CYS A 352 8.66 -0.25 -6.31
CA CYS A 352 9.29 -1.22 -5.41
C CYS A 352 10.48 -1.96 -6.02
N GLY A 353 10.57 -2.06 -7.35
CA GLY A 353 11.55 -2.91 -8.04
C GLY A 353 12.72 -2.15 -8.67
N GLN A 354 12.69 -0.83 -8.69
CA GLN A 354 13.75 -0.01 -9.29
C GLN A 354 14.31 0.99 -8.27
N SER A 355 15.51 1.50 -8.57
CA SER A 355 16.07 2.63 -7.84
C SER A 355 15.20 3.87 -8.03
N ALA A 356 15.03 4.68 -6.99
CA ALA A 356 14.31 5.96 -7.10
C ALA A 356 14.95 6.94 -8.09
N SER A 357 16.23 6.75 -8.44
CA SER A 357 16.96 7.52 -9.45
C SER A 357 16.93 6.90 -10.86
N SER A 358 16.16 5.84 -11.07
CA SER A 358 15.93 5.31 -12.42
C SER A 358 14.98 6.23 -13.19
N GLU A 359 15.12 6.36 -14.51
CA GLU A 359 14.30 7.26 -15.33
C GLU A 359 12.79 7.07 -15.11
N ASP A 360 12.33 5.81 -15.13
CA ASP A 360 10.92 5.47 -14.92
C ASP A 360 10.42 5.87 -13.52
N ALA A 361 11.17 5.55 -12.45
CA ALA A 361 10.77 5.86 -11.08
C ALA A 361 10.91 7.35 -10.75
N GLN A 362 11.99 7.97 -11.22
CA GLN A 362 12.27 9.39 -11.04
C GLN A 362 11.17 10.23 -11.68
N SER A 363 10.69 9.88 -12.88
CA SER A 363 9.57 10.56 -13.52
C SER A 363 8.28 10.59 -12.71
N ILE A 364 8.09 9.64 -11.79
CA ILE A 364 6.93 9.61 -10.89
C ILE A 364 7.12 10.58 -9.74
N TYR A 365 8.32 10.64 -9.15
CA TYR A 365 8.59 11.44 -7.95
C TYR A 365 8.86 12.92 -8.27
N ASP A 366 9.47 13.22 -9.42
CA ASP A 366 9.81 14.59 -9.83
C ASP A 366 8.57 15.50 -9.95
N ASP A 367 7.38 14.92 -10.16
CA ASP A 367 6.11 15.64 -10.24
C ASP A 367 5.72 16.32 -8.91
N PHE A 368 6.18 15.79 -7.75
CA PHE A 368 5.81 16.31 -6.42
C PHE A 368 6.99 16.54 -5.46
N GLU A 369 8.15 15.93 -5.68
CA GLU A 369 9.37 16.18 -4.90
C GLU A 369 10.58 16.34 -5.84
N PRO A 370 10.74 17.51 -6.48
CA PRO A 370 11.83 17.74 -7.42
C PRO A 370 13.17 17.82 -6.67
N GLY A 371 14.06 16.87 -6.91
CA GLY A 371 15.41 16.91 -6.35
C GLY A 371 16.03 15.55 -6.06
N GLU A 372 17.28 15.59 -5.58
CA GLU A 372 17.97 14.38 -5.16
C GLU A 372 17.37 13.82 -3.86
N PRO A 373 17.16 12.50 -3.77
CA PRO A 373 16.61 11.90 -2.57
C PRO A 373 17.52 12.06 -1.36
N ALA A 374 16.94 12.45 -0.23
CA ALA A 374 17.64 12.55 1.03
C ALA A 374 17.81 11.17 1.71
N LYS A 375 18.81 11.05 2.60
CA LYS A 375 19.00 9.84 3.43
C LYS A 375 18.10 9.82 4.67
N ALA A 376 17.57 10.98 5.02
CA ALA A 376 16.67 11.19 6.13
C ALA A 376 15.69 12.30 5.75
N TYR A 377 14.45 12.16 6.20
CA TYR A 377 13.37 13.07 5.88
C TYR A 377 12.76 13.64 7.15
N PRO A 378 12.53 14.96 7.24
CA PRO A 378 11.84 15.55 8.37
C PRO A 378 10.45 14.93 8.56
N TYR A 379 10.10 14.60 9.80
CA TYR A 379 8.74 14.13 10.14
C TYR A 379 7.64 15.09 9.65
N ALA A 380 7.91 16.39 9.66
CA ALA A 380 6.98 17.44 9.25
C ALA A 380 6.59 17.37 7.76
N GLU A 381 7.39 16.71 6.91
CA GLU A 381 7.08 16.49 5.49
C GLU A 381 6.09 15.34 5.26
N PHE A 382 5.72 14.61 6.33
CA PHE A 382 4.76 13.50 6.28
C PHE A 382 3.58 13.69 7.25
N PRO A 383 2.71 14.70 7.06
CA PRO A 383 1.51 14.91 7.90
C PRO A 383 0.57 13.70 8.02
N PHE A 384 0.49 12.82 7.01
CA PHE A 384 -0.39 11.65 7.05
C PHE A 384 0.29 10.39 7.59
N PHE A 385 1.50 10.09 7.11
CA PHE A 385 2.18 8.83 7.39
C PHE A 385 3.40 8.94 8.31
N GLY A 386 3.86 10.15 8.64
CA GLY A 386 5.06 10.39 9.44
C GLY A 386 5.02 9.67 10.78
N ARG A 387 3.86 9.66 11.45
CA ARG A 387 3.67 8.94 12.72
C ARG A 387 3.86 7.44 12.59
N ARG A 388 3.32 6.85 11.51
CA ARG A 388 3.46 5.41 11.24
C ARG A 388 4.91 5.07 10.91
N LEU A 389 5.61 5.94 10.17
CA LEU A 389 7.02 5.77 9.81
C LEU A 389 7.95 5.91 11.03
N ILE A 390 7.74 6.90 11.90
CA ILE A 390 8.50 7.05 13.14
C ILE A 390 8.24 5.87 14.08
N ALA A 391 6.97 5.47 14.28
CA ALA A 391 6.67 4.32 15.10
C ALA A 391 7.27 3.02 14.53
N LEU A 392 7.34 2.88 13.19
CA LEU A 392 8.03 1.76 12.54
C LEU A 392 9.54 1.82 12.81
N GLN A 393 10.15 3.00 12.71
CA GLN A 393 11.56 3.24 13.06
C GLN A 393 11.84 2.90 14.52
N GLU A 394 11.01 3.33 15.46
CA GLU A 394 11.12 2.98 16.88
C GLU A 394 11.04 1.47 17.10
N PHE A 395 10.06 0.81 16.47
CA PHE A 395 9.93 -0.64 16.53
C PHE A 395 11.20 -1.33 16.03
N VAL A 396 11.74 -0.89 14.88
CA VAL A 396 12.98 -1.43 14.33
C VAL A 396 14.15 -1.19 15.30
N ASN A 397 14.29 0.02 15.86
CA ASN A 397 15.36 0.38 16.78
C ASN A 397 15.34 -0.43 18.09
N GLN A 398 14.16 -0.79 18.58
CA GLN A 398 14.00 -1.65 19.76
C GLN A 398 14.38 -3.11 19.50
N HIS A 399 14.41 -3.54 18.24
CA HIS A 399 14.70 -4.92 17.86
C HIS A 399 16.14 -5.09 17.36
N GLN A 400 16.88 -5.97 18.03
CA GLN A 400 18.23 -6.36 17.65
C GLN A 400 18.23 -7.50 16.62
N PRO A 401 19.22 -7.55 15.71
CA PRO A 401 19.36 -8.65 14.76
C PRO A 401 19.52 -9.97 15.50
N GLN A 402 18.68 -10.95 15.17
CA GLN A 402 18.63 -12.23 15.90
C GLN A 402 19.71 -13.23 15.45
N ASN A 403 20.25 -13.05 14.24
CA ASN A 403 21.16 -14.02 13.60
C ASN A 403 22.37 -13.30 12.99
N VAL A 404 23.49 -14.02 12.82
CA VAL A 404 24.72 -13.49 12.19
C VAL A 404 24.45 -12.91 10.79
N ARG A 405 23.59 -13.56 9.99
CA ARG A 405 23.17 -13.04 8.68
C ARG A 405 22.43 -11.69 8.79
N ALA A 406 21.58 -11.53 9.80
CA ALA A 406 20.87 -10.28 10.05
C ALA A 406 21.85 -9.19 10.51
N LEU A 407 22.80 -9.53 11.38
CA LEU A 407 23.85 -8.63 11.85
C LEU A 407 24.76 -8.14 10.71
N LEU A 408 25.13 -9.03 9.78
CA LEU A 408 25.89 -8.68 8.58
C LEU A 408 25.10 -7.77 7.61
N ASN A 409 23.77 -7.84 7.65
CA ASN A 409 22.88 -7.04 6.83
C ASN A 409 22.46 -5.72 7.50
N ASP A 410 22.75 -5.52 8.78
CA ASP A 410 22.39 -4.34 9.55
C ASP A 410 23.34 -3.18 9.23
N ARG A 411 22.80 -2.11 8.65
CA ARG A 411 23.53 -0.88 8.30
C ARG A 411 23.17 0.30 9.22
N ARG A 412 22.30 0.10 10.21
CA ARG A 412 21.82 1.17 11.09
C ARG A 412 22.95 1.76 11.94
N ASP A 413 23.91 0.92 12.32
CA ASP A 413 25.14 1.31 13.02
C ASP A 413 26.38 0.79 12.29
N VAL A 414 26.90 1.63 11.39
CA VAL A 414 28.11 1.35 10.61
C VAL A 414 29.32 1.15 11.53
N ALA A 415 29.37 1.81 12.69
CA ALA A 415 30.48 1.69 13.63
C ALA A 415 30.46 0.32 14.35
N ALA A 416 29.29 -0.15 14.76
CA ALA A 416 29.13 -1.50 15.32
C ALA A 416 29.53 -2.58 14.28
N TRP A 417 29.14 -2.38 13.01
CA TRP A 417 29.53 -3.27 11.91
C TRP A 417 31.05 -3.34 11.71
N TYR A 418 31.74 -2.20 11.70
CA TYR A 418 33.21 -2.15 11.62
C TYR A 418 33.87 -2.75 12.86
N THR A 419 33.29 -2.56 14.05
CA THR A 419 33.83 -3.11 15.29
C THR A 419 33.75 -4.64 15.30
N LEU A 420 32.64 -5.22 14.83
CA LEU A 420 32.50 -6.67 14.63
C LEU A 420 33.54 -7.22 13.66
N TRP A 421 33.70 -6.61 12.49
CA TRP A 421 34.68 -7.06 11.50
C TRP A 421 36.12 -6.87 11.99
N SER A 422 36.44 -5.74 12.61
CA SER A 422 37.77 -5.48 13.19
C SER A 422 38.13 -6.55 14.24
N ASN A 423 37.21 -6.84 15.16
CA ASN A 423 37.42 -7.86 16.19
C ASN A 423 37.57 -9.28 15.59
N GLN A 424 36.74 -9.65 14.62
CA GLN A 424 36.80 -10.96 13.97
C GLN A 424 38.08 -11.14 13.15
N VAL A 425 38.48 -10.12 12.39
CA VAL A 425 39.74 -10.12 11.62
C VAL A 425 40.93 -10.23 12.58
N LEU A 426 40.91 -9.51 13.70
CA LEU A 426 41.96 -9.57 14.71
C LEU A 426 42.07 -10.96 15.36
N VAL A 427 40.93 -11.59 15.71
CA VAL A 427 40.90 -12.97 16.24
C VAL A 427 41.41 -13.97 15.20
N PHE A 428 41.03 -13.80 13.94
CA PHE A 428 41.52 -14.66 12.86
C PHE A 428 43.04 -14.55 12.70
N PHE A 429 43.60 -13.34 12.64
CA PHE A 429 45.05 -13.14 12.56
C PHE A 429 45.79 -13.67 13.79
N ALA A 430 45.26 -13.48 14.99
CA ALA A 430 45.84 -14.03 16.22
C ALA A 430 45.87 -15.56 16.17
N THR A 431 44.75 -16.20 15.81
CA THR A 431 44.64 -17.66 15.71
C THR A 431 45.57 -18.21 14.63
N PHE A 432 45.62 -17.57 13.46
CA PHE A 432 46.49 -17.94 12.35
C PHE A 432 47.97 -17.81 12.72
N THR A 433 48.34 -16.75 13.45
CA THR A 433 49.72 -16.56 13.94
C THR A 433 50.14 -17.65 14.92
N ILE A 434 49.27 -18.00 15.87
CA ILE A 434 49.52 -19.11 16.81
C ILE A 434 49.71 -20.43 16.03
N PHE A 435 48.87 -20.69 15.04
CA PHE A 435 49.02 -21.86 14.17
C PHE A 435 50.37 -21.88 13.44
N LEU A 436 50.79 -20.75 12.86
CA LEU A 436 52.10 -20.63 12.21
C LEU A 436 53.27 -20.82 13.19
N MET A 437 53.15 -20.33 14.43
CA MET A 437 54.16 -20.55 15.47
C MET A 437 54.29 -22.04 15.82
N ILE A 438 53.17 -22.76 15.94
CA ILE A 438 53.17 -24.21 16.19
C ILE A 438 53.82 -24.95 15.01
N LEU A 439 53.46 -24.58 13.77
CA LEU A 439 54.04 -25.19 12.58
C LEU A 439 55.56 -24.96 12.50
N SER A 440 56.01 -23.74 12.80
CA SER A 440 57.43 -23.39 12.87
C SER A 440 58.17 -24.23 13.92
N LEU A 441 57.57 -24.41 15.10
CA LEU A 441 58.13 -25.24 16.16
C LEU A 441 58.28 -26.70 15.72
N ILE A 442 57.30 -27.26 15.03
CA ILE A 442 57.37 -28.63 14.48
C ILE A 442 58.54 -28.74 13.50
N PHE A 443 58.71 -27.78 12.59
CA PHE A 443 59.84 -27.76 11.66
C PHE A 443 61.20 -27.65 12.37
N GLN A 444 61.29 -26.83 13.41
CA GLN A 444 62.52 -26.72 14.21
C GLN A 444 62.87 -28.03 14.91
N ILE A 445 61.89 -28.72 15.52
CA ILE A 445 62.10 -30.04 16.14
C ILE A 445 62.57 -31.05 15.09
N TRP A 446 61.93 -31.05 13.91
CA TRP A 446 62.29 -31.93 12.81
C TRP A 446 63.74 -31.71 12.33
N GLN A 447 64.16 -30.45 12.19
CA GLN A 447 65.54 -30.10 11.80
C GLN A 447 66.57 -30.58 12.84
N VAL A 448 66.27 -30.45 14.13
CA VAL A 448 67.16 -30.94 15.20
C VAL A 448 67.28 -32.47 15.15
N LEU A 449 66.18 -33.18 14.90
CA LEU A 449 66.20 -34.65 14.76
C LEU A 449 67.02 -35.10 13.54
N LEU A 450 66.86 -34.44 12.39
CA LEU A 450 67.67 -34.71 11.20
C LEU A 450 69.17 -34.43 11.43
N ALA A 451 69.50 -33.31 12.06
CA ALA A 451 70.88 -32.95 12.38
C ALA A 451 71.53 -33.98 13.33
N LYS A 452 70.76 -34.49 14.31
CA LYS A 452 71.21 -35.56 15.19
C LYS A 452 71.50 -36.85 14.42
N GLN A 453 70.63 -37.27 13.49
CA GLN A 453 70.87 -38.44 12.66
C GLN A 453 72.12 -38.30 11.78
N GLN A 454 72.39 -37.10 11.24
CA GLN A 454 73.59 -36.84 10.45
C GLN A 454 74.88 -36.94 11.29
N LEU A 455 74.84 -36.48 12.55
CA LEU A 455 75.98 -36.63 13.48
C LEU A 455 76.22 -38.10 13.87
N GLU A 456 75.16 -38.88 14.08
CA GLU A 456 75.27 -40.33 14.35
C GLU A 456 75.81 -41.10 13.14
N GLN A 457 75.46 -40.69 11.91
CA GLN A 457 76.01 -41.29 10.69
C GLN A 457 77.45 -40.87 10.37
N GLY A 458 77.86 -39.66 10.77
CA GLY A 458 79.23 -39.17 10.58
C GLY A 458 80.24 -39.60 11.65
N SER A 459 79.80 -40.35 12.68
CA SER A 459 80.64 -40.88 13.77
C SER A 459 80.83 -42.40 13.74
N SER A 460 80.27 -43.08 12.72
CA SER A 460 80.72 -44.43 12.27
C SER A 460 81.68 -44.28 11.10
#